data_AF-A0A2V7JYG1-F1
#
_entry.id   AF-A0A2V7JYG1-F1
#
_cell.length_a   1.000
_cell.length_b   1.000
_cell.length_c   1.000
_cell.angle_alpha   90.00
_cell.angle_beta   90.00
_cell.angle_gamma   90.00
#
_symmetry.space_group_name_H-M   'P 1'
#
loop_
_entity.id
_entity.type
_entity.pdbx_description
1 polymer ?
#
loop_
_entity_poly.entity_id
_entity_poly.type
_entity_poly.pdbx_seq_one_letter_code
_entity_poly.pdbx_strand_id
1 'polypeptide(L)'
;MSEGGSLQFERAEQAGQSSGTACAVCQQPISTSYYEVNGRVTCQRCRGQIVAAWNRGSPGKRFAKALGLGAVAALLGAGLYFGIEATTGYELGLVAVVVGLMVGGAVRKGSNGRGGWRYQALAMFLTYCAVVATDSSMIVREVGKEMRSRARADSVAVIPDSGVFPAARPASASALPRERPGPLTLILGIAALTAFAFAAPILIGIASPIHLLIAGFALYEAWKLNKGVALRVTGPYQVAARSAPA
;
A
#
# COMPACT_ATOMS: atom_id res chain seq x y z
N MET A 1 -17.91 67.91 39.81
CA MET A 1 -19.07 67.20 39.25
C MET A 1 -18.85 67.08 37.75
N SER A 2 -19.11 65.91 37.17
CA SER A 2 -18.76 65.47 35.79
C SER A 2 -17.29 65.02 35.69
N GLU A 3 -16.92 63.88 35.11
CA GLU A 3 -17.58 63.01 34.12
C GLU A 3 -17.39 61.53 34.49
N GLY A 4 -18.49 60.80 34.65
CA GLY A 4 -18.48 59.34 34.69
C GLY A 4 -18.49 58.81 33.26
N GLY A 5 -17.31 58.50 32.72
CA GLY A 5 -17.18 57.76 31.47
C GLY A 5 -17.70 56.34 31.65
N SER A 6 -18.95 56.10 31.22
CA SER A 6 -19.51 54.77 31.13
C SER A 6 -18.78 53.97 30.06
N LEU A 7 -17.83 53.14 30.50
CA LEU A 7 -17.23 52.12 29.66
C LEU A 7 -18.34 51.14 29.25
N GLN A 8 -18.81 51.26 28.00
CA GLN A 8 -19.81 50.38 27.42
C GLN A 8 -19.19 48.99 27.14
N PHE A 9 -19.10 48.16 28.18
CA PHE A 9 -18.68 46.76 28.07
C PHE A 9 -19.77 45.83 27.50
N GLU A 10 -20.96 46.36 27.21
CA GLU A 10 -22.11 45.59 26.72
C GLU A 10 -22.00 45.23 25.22
N ARG A 11 -21.07 45.83 24.47
CA ARG A 11 -20.89 45.56 23.04
C ARG A 11 -19.41 45.52 22.68
N ALA A 12 -18.91 44.32 22.39
CA ALA A 12 -17.64 44.19 21.70
C ALA A 12 -17.81 44.74 20.28
N GLU A 13 -17.40 45.98 20.08
CA GLU A 13 -17.17 46.54 18.74
C GLU A 13 -16.04 45.73 18.10
N GLN A 14 -16.40 44.67 17.38
CA GLN A 14 -15.46 43.95 16.52
C GLN A 14 -15.10 44.89 15.37
N ALA A 15 -14.01 45.64 15.57
CA ALA A 15 -13.37 46.45 14.56
C ALA A 15 -13.14 45.62 13.29
N GLY A 16 -14.02 45.84 12.30
CA GLY A 16 -13.79 45.60 10.88
C GLY A 16 -13.39 44.19 10.46
N GLN A 17 -14.37 43.28 10.34
CA GLN A 17 -14.41 42.28 9.25
C GLN A 17 -15.79 41.60 9.14
N SER A 18 -16.85 42.38 8.96
CA SER A 18 -18.05 41.88 8.24
C SER A 18 -17.90 42.16 6.75
N SER A 19 -16.79 41.68 6.17
CA SER A 19 -16.71 41.40 4.74
C SER A 19 -17.42 40.08 4.57
N GLY A 20 -18.66 40.08 4.05
CA GLY A 20 -19.46 38.86 3.89
C GLY A 20 -18.58 37.71 3.37
N THR A 21 -18.47 36.64 4.16
CA THR A 21 -17.45 35.62 3.93
C THR A 21 -17.58 35.10 2.51
N ALA A 22 -16.60 35.44 1.65
CA ALA A 22 -16.66 35.05 0.26
C ALA A 22 -16.52 33.53 0.16
N CYS A 23 -17.28 32.93 -0.74
CA CYS A 23 -17.15 31.49 -1.00
C CYS A 23 -15.73 31.19 -1.52
N ALA A 24 -15.02 30.24 -0.90
CA ALA A 24 -13.66 29.86 -1.30
C ALA A 24 -13.57 29.25 -2.72
N VAL A 25 -14.71 28.94 -3.35
CA VAL A 25 -14.79 28.29 -4.67
C VAL A 25 -15.22 29.27 -5.75
N CYS A 26 -16.36 29.95 -5.57
CA CYS A 26 -16.91 30.87 -6.57
C CYS A 26 -16.65 32.35 -6.28
N GLN A 27 -16.04 32.66 -5.13
CA GLN A 27 -15.73 34.02 -4.64
C GLN A 27 -16.93 34.97 -4.54
N GLN A 28 -18.16 34.45 -4.66
CA GLN A 28 -19.37 35.24 -4.45
C GLN A 28 -19.54 35.57 -2.95
N PRO A 29 -20.00 36.79 -2.62
CA PRO A 29 -20.29 37.17 -1.25
C PRO A 29 -21.48 36.35 -0.71
N ILE A 30 -21.37 35.85 0.52
CA ILE A 30 -22.42 35.08 1.19
C ILE A 30 -23.18 35.97 2.16
N SER A 31 -24.50 36.09 2.00
CA SER A 31 -25.36 36.99 2.78
C SER A 31 -26.27 36.31 3.82
N THR A 32 -26.62 35.04 3.62
CA THR A 32 -27.58 34.32 4.49
C THR A 32 -26.90 33.21 5.29
N SER A 33 -26.58 32.09 4.65
CA SER A 33 -25.95 30.93 5.28
C SER A 33 -24.72 30.45 4.54
N TYR A 34 -23.73 30.01 5.31
CA TYR A 34 -22.49 29.41 4.81
C TYR A 34 -22.27 28.01 5.37
N TYR A 35 -21.46 27.23 4.66
CA TYR A 35 -21.06 25.88 5.03
C TYR A 35 -19.55 25.78 5.05
N GLU A 36 -19.01 24.95 5.93
CA GLU A 36 -17.59 24.63 5.90
C GLU A 36 -17.36 23.23 5.32
N VAL A 37 -16.47 23.15 4.33
CA VAL A 37 -15.99 21.89 3.76
C VAL A 37 -14.51 21.78 4.08
N ASN A 38 -14.15 20.85 4.98
CA ASN A 38 -12.77 20.66 5.46
C ASN A 38 -12.11 21.98 5.95
N GLY A 39 -12.88 22.83 6.64
CA GLY A 39 -12.41 24.12 7.17
C GLY A 39 -12.38 25.28 6.17
N ARG A 40 -12.93 25.10 4.96
CA ARG A 40 -13.08 26.18 3.97
C ARG A 40 -14.53 26.60 3.84
N VAL A 41 -14.79 27.91 3.87
CA VAL A 41 -16.14 28.46 3.75
C VAL A 41 -16.66 28.37 2.31
N THR A 42 -17.88 27.86 2.16
CA THR A 42 -18.55 27.57 0.89
C THR A 42 -20.02 27.95 0.91
N CYS A 43 -20.54 28.42 -0.21
CA CYS A 43 -21.97 28.66 -0.38
C CYS A 43 -22.75 27.35 -0.65
N GLN A 44 -24.07 27.39 -0.50
CA GLN A 44 -24.96 26.23 -0.71
C GLN A 44 -24.79 25.57 -2.09
N ARG A 45 -24.63 26.38 -3.15
CA ARG A 45 -24.43 25.88 -4.52
C ARG A 45 -23.11 25.13 -4.66
N CYS A 46 -22.01 25.71 -4.18
CA CYS A 46 -20.69 25.09 -4.24
C CYS A 46 -20.61 23.84 -3.37
N ARG A 47 -21.22 23.84 -2.18
CA ARG A 47 -21.40 22.63 -1.35
C ARG A 47 -22.06 21.51 -2.17
N GLY A 48 -23.20 21.81 -2.81
CA GLY A 48 -23.94 20.81 -3.59
C GLY A 48 -23.11 20.21 -4.72
N GLN A 49 -22.37 21.06 -5.45
CA GLN A 49 -21.47 20.61 -6.52
C GLN A 49 -20.31 19.75 -6.00
N ILE A 50 -19.69 20.14 -4.88
CA ILE A 50 -18.59 19.37 -4.26
C ILE A 50 -19.10 18.01 -3.78
N VAL A 51 -20.23 17.96 -3.08
CA VAL A 51 -20.81 16.70 -2.58
C VAL A 51 -21.24 15.80 -3.74
N ALA A 52 -21.85 16.36 -4.79
CA ALA A 52 -22.22 15.61 -5.99
C ALA A 52 -20.98 15.07 -6.72
N ALA A 53 -19.92 15.86 -6.88
CA ALA A 53 -18.65 15.41 -7.44
C ALA A 53 -17.99 14.33 -6.56
N TRP A 54 -18.09 14.47 -5.24
CA TRP A 54 -17.57 13.51 -4.27
C TRP A 54 -18.34 12.19 -4.27
N ASN A 55 -19.64 12.19 -4.53
CA ASN A 55 -20.43 10.96 -4.61
C ASN A 55 -20.42 10.34 -6.02
N ARG A 56 -19.87 11.03 -7.02
CA ARG A 56 -19.87 10.57 -8.42
C ARG A 56 -19.01 9.32 -8.65
N GLY A 57 -19.63 8.25 -9.16
CA GLY A 57 -18.97 7.02 -9.62
C GLY A 57 -19.11 5.84 -8.65
N SER A 58 -19.00 4.61 -9.17
CA SER A 58 -19.25 3.40 -8.39
C SER A 58 -18.06 3.04 -7.48
N PRO A 59 -18.31 2.57 -6.24
CA PRO A 59 -17.25 2.13 -5.33
C PRO A 59 -16.48 0.92 -5.87
N GLY A 60 -17.17 -0.02 -6.56
CA GLY A 60 -16.53 -1.21 -7.14
C GLY A 60 -15.53 -0.89 -8.25
N LYS A 61 -15.85 0.05 -9.16
CA LYS A 61 -14.92 0.45 -10.23
C LYS A 61 -13.65 1.09 -9.68
N ARG A 62 -13.75 1.85 -8.58
CA ARG A 62 -12.59 2.43 -7.90
C ARG A 62 -11.73 1.36 -7.25
N PHE A 63 -12.35 0.37 -6.60
CA PHE A 63 -11.64 -0.75 -6.00
C PHE A 63 -10.88 -1.58 -7.05
N ALA A 64 -11.55 -1.95 -8.14
CA ALA A 64 -10.92 -2.69 -9.24
C ALA A 64 -9.74 -1.91 -9.87
N LYS A 65 -9.91 -0.58 -10.06
CA LYS A 65 -8.82 0.28 -10.53
C LYS A 65 -7.66 0.36 -9.54
N ALA A 66 -7.94 0.44 -8.23
CA ALA A 66 -6.92 0.45 -7.19
C ALA A 66 -6.15 -0.87 -7.10
N LEU A 67 -6.86 -2.00 -7.20
CA LEU A 67 -6.25 -3.33 -7.26
C LEU A 67 -5.36 -3.46 -8.50
N GLY A 68 -5.86 -3.09 -9.68
CA GLY A 68 -5.11 -3.20 -10.93
C GLY A 68 -3.84 -2.33 -10.93
N LEU A 69 -3.94 -1.06 -10.56
CA LEU A 69 -2.77 -0.18 -10.49
C LEU A 69 -1.77 -0.62 -9.41
N GLY A 70 -2.27 -1.06 -8.25
CA GLY A 70 -1.41 -1.58 -7.18
C GLY A 70 -0.68 -2.86 -7.56
N ALA A 71 -1.35 -3.79 -8.26
CA ALA A 71 -0.75 -5.03 -8.75
C ALA A 71 0.34 -4.77 -9.80
N VAL A 72 0.09 -3.86 -10.75
CA VAL A 72 1.10 -3.46 -11.74
C VAL A 72 2.31 -2.83 -11.04
N ALA A 73 2.09 -1.95 -10.06
CA ALA A 73 3.18 -1.38 -9.27
C ALA A 73 3.95 -2.46 -8.50
N ALA A 74 3.27 -3.46 -7.92
CA ALA A 74 3.94 -4.55 -7.22
C ALA A 74 4.84 -5.38 -8.16
N LEU A 75 4.35 -5.69 -9.36
CA LEU A 75 5.15 -6.40 -10.37
C LEU A 75 6.36 -5.59 -10.84
N LEU A 76 6.19 -4.29 -11.05
CA LEU A 76 7.30 -3.39 -11.40
C LEU A 76 8.30 -3.27 -10.24
N GLY A 77 7.83 -3.25 -9.00
CA GLY A 77 8.69 -3.23 -7.81
C GLY A 77 9.54 -4.49 -7.68
N ALA A 78 8.94 -5.66 -7.93
CA ALA A 78 9.66 -6.92 -8.01
C ALA A 78 10.70 -6.91 -9.16
N GLY A 79 10.31 -6.40 -10.34
CA GLY A 79 11.24 -6.24 -11.47
C GLY A 79 12.42 -5.31 -11.17
N LEU A 80 12.15 -4.19 -10.49
CA LEU A 80 13.18 -3.23 -10.07
C LEU A 80 14.18 -3.87 -9.11
N TYR A 81 13.69 -4.70 -8.19
CA TYR A 81 14.54 -5.48 -7.29
C TYR A 81 15.51 -6.38 -8.05
N PHE A 82 15.00 -7.19 -9.01
CA PHE A 82 15.86 -8.05 -9.82
C PHE A 82 16.92 -7.27 -10.61
N GLY A 83 16.57 -6.08 -11.10
CA GLY A 83 17.51 -5.20 -11.81
C GLY A 83 18.65 -4.73 -10.90
N ILE A 84 18.33 -4.27 -9.69
CA ILE A 84 19.33 -3.75 -8.73
C ILE A 84 20.21 -4.87 -8.16
N GLU A 85 19.63 -6.04 -7.88
CA GLU A 85 20.41 -7.18 -7.38
C GLU A 85 21.46 -7.64 -8.40
N ALA A 86 21.12 -7.64 -9.69
CA ALA A 86 22.03 -8.03 -10.76
C ALA A 86 23.22 -7.07 -10.93
N THR A 87 23.08 -5.80 -10.56
CA THR A 87 24.10 -4.77 -10.83
C THR A 87 24.95 -4.38 -9.62
N THR A 88 24.39 -4.42 -8.41
CA THR A 88 24.92 -3.59 -7.31
C THR A 88 25.17 -4.31 -5.99
N GLY A 89 24.60 -5.50 -5.76
CA GLY A 89 24.80 -6.25 -4.50
C GLY A 89 24.42 -5.48 -3.22
N TYR A 90 23.56 -4.46 -3.34
CA TYR A 90 23.28 -3.49 -2.28
C TYR A 90 22.17 -3.95 -1.32
N GLU A 91 22.26 -3.43 -0.08
CA GLU A 91 21.35 -3.62 1.05
C GLU A 91 19.86 -3.47 0.69
N LEU A 92 19.08 -4.51 1.02
CA LEU A 92 17.66 -4.74 0.70
C LEU A 92 16.70 -3.63 1.19
N GLY A 93 17.15 -2.80 2.12
CA GLY A 93 16.28 -1.94 2.91
C GLY A 93 15.65 -0.79 2.15
N LEU A 94 16.46 0.03 1.48
CA LEU A 94 15.96 1.26 0.85
C LEU A 94 14.98 0.95 -0.29
N VAL A 95 15.24 -0.12 -1.05
CA VAL A 95 14.41 -0.55 -2.18
C VAL A 95 13.03 -0.97 -1.70
N ALA A 96 12.93 -1.71 -0.60
CA ALA A 96 11.64 -2.13 -0.03
C ALA A 96 10.73 -0.94 0.33
N VAL A 97 11.32 0.13 0.89
CA VAL A 97 10.56 1.36 1.21
C VAL A 97 10.07 2.05 -0.07
N VAL A 98 10.92 2.17 -1.09
CA VAL A 98 10.54 2.76 -2.38
C VAL A 98 9.41 1.97 -3.04
N VAL A 99 9.51 0.63 -3.04
CA VAL A 99 8.45 -0.25 -3.56
C VAL A 99 7.16 -0.08 -2.78
N GLY A 100 7.22 -0.05 -1.44
CA GLY A 100 6.05 0.18 -0.58
C GLY A 100 5.35 1.50 -0.87
N LEU A 101 6.12 2.59 -1.03
CA LEU A 101 5.59 3.90 -1.42
C LEU A 101 4.98 3.89 -2.82
N MET A 102 5.62 3.21 -3.78
CA MET A 102 5.13 3.09 -5.15
C MET A 102 3.81 2.31 -5.22
N VAL A 103 3.72 1.17 -4.55
CA VAL A 103 2.50 0.35 -4.47
C VAL A 103 1.40 1.10 -3.74
N GLY A 104 1.70 1.67 -2.56
CA GLY A 104 0.76 2.47 -1.79
C GLY A 104 0.23 3.66 -2.58
N GLY A 105 1.10 4.35 -3.33
CA GLY A 105 0.76 5.46 -4.21
C GLY A 105 -0.14 5.06 -5.38
N ALA A 106 0.14 3.92 -5.99
CA ALA A 106 -0.69 3.37 -7.06
C ALA A 106 -2.11 3.03 -6.58
N VAL A 107 -2.24 2.43 -5.39
CA VAL A 107 -3.54 2.14 -4.75
C VAL A 107 -4.29 3.44 -4.41
N ARG A 108 -3.60 4.46 -3.88
CA ARG A 108 -4.20 5.78 -3.60
C ARG A 108 -4.70 6.46 -4.88
N LYS A 109 -3.91 6.40 -5.96
CA LYS A 109 -4.28 6.94 -7.27
C LYS A 109 -5.47 6.19 -7.87
N GLY A 110 -5.53 4.87 -7.73
CA GLY A 110 -6.67 4.07 -8.20
C GLY A 110 -7.96 4.28 -7.41
N SER A 111 -7.85 4.59 -6.11
CA SER A 111 -9.00 4.93 -5.26
C SER A 111 -9.51 6.38 -5.41
N ASN A 112 -8.95 7.15 -6.37
CA ASN A 112 -9.21 8.58 -6.57
C ASN A 112 -8.96 9.41 -5.29
N GLY A 113 -7.94 9.05 -4.49
CA GLY A 113 -7.54 9.82 -3.31
C GLY A 113 -8.50 9.78 -2.12
N ARG A 114 -9.56 8.95 -2.15
CA ARG A 114 -10.47 8.77 -1.00
C ARG A 114 -9.84 7.98 0.14
N GLY A 115 -9.04 6.95 -0.19
CA GLY A 115 -8.52 6.03 0.81
C GLY A 115 -9.62 5.35 1.64
N GLY A 116 -9.23 4.83 2.80
CA GLY A 116 -10.11 4.15 3.75
C GLY A 116 -9.56 2.78 4.14
N TRP A 117 -10.11 2.17 5.19
CA TRP A 117 -9.55 0.95 5.79
C TRP A 117 -9.38 -0.20 4.78
N ARG A 118 -10.30 -0.34 3.81
CA ARG A 118 -10.22 -1.36 2.75
C ARG A 118 -9.03 -1.13 1.82
N TYR A 119 -8.75 0.13 1.48
CA TYR A 119 -7.59 0.49 0.65
C TYR A 119 -6.29 0.42 1.42
N GLN A 120 -6.32 0.68 2.72
CA GLN A 120 -5.18 0.45 3.62
C GLN A 120 -4.82 -1.02 3.70
N ALA A 121 -5.81 -1.90 3.95
CA ALA A 121 -5.61 -3.34 3.96
C ALA A 121 -5.12 -3.86 2.60
N LEU A 122 -5.70 -3.36 1.50
CA LEU A 122 -5.27 -3.71 0.14
C LEU A 122 -3.82 -3.29 -0.13
N ALA A 123 -3.43 -2.07 0.25
CA ALA A 123 -2.07 -1.59 0.07
C ALA A 123 -1.06 -2.38 0.90
N MET A 124 -1.39 -2.70 2.16
CA MET A 124 -0.57 -3.56 3.01
C MET A 124 -0.43 -4.96 2.39
N PHE A 125 -1.54 -5.56 1.94
CA PHE A 125 -1.53 -6.88 1.33
C PHE A 125 -0.67 -6.94 0.06
N LEU A 126 -0.85 -5.99 -0.86
CA LEU A 126 -0.05 -5.94 -2.09
C LEU A 126 1.44 -5.68 -1.82
N THR A 127 1.74 -4.84 -0.84
CA THR A 127 3.13 -4.58 -0.42
C THR A 127 3.74 -5.84 0.19
N TYR A 128 2.98 -6.54 1.04
CA TYR A 128 3.41 -7.80 1.63
C TYR A 128 3.67 -8.88 0.56
N CYS A 129 2.75 -9.03 -0.41
CA CYS A 129 2.96 -9.95 -1.53
C CYS A 129 4.20 -9.59 -2.36
N ALA A 130 4.48 -8.30 -2.56
CA ALA A 130 5.69 -7.86 -3.27
C ALA A 130 6.96 -8.23 -2.49
N VAL A 131 6.97 -8.03 -1.16
CA VAL A 131 8.08 -8.45 -0.28
C VAL A 131 8.27 -9.96 -0.33
N VAL A 132 7.20 -10.74 -0.13
CA VAL A 132 7.25 -12.21 -0.19
C VAL A 132 7.76 -12.69 -1.55
N ALA A 133 7.30 -12.10 -2.66
CA ALA A 133 7.76 -12.46 -4.01
C ALA A 133 9.27 -12.18 -4.19
N THR A 134 9.74 -11.08 -3.62
CA THR A 134 11.15 -10.68 -3.62
C THR A 134 12.00 -11.71 -2.86
N ASP A 135 11.63 -12.02 -1.62
CA ASP A 135 12.36 -12.98 -0.78
C ASP A 135 12.30 -14.42 -1.36
N SER A 136 11.15 -14.82 -1.89
CA SER A 136 10.98 -16.15 -2.51
C SER A 136 11.89 -16.33 -3.72
N SER A 137 12.12 -15.26 -4.49
CA SER A 137 12.98 -15.33 -5.68
C SER A 137 14.45 -15.61 -5.32
N MET A 138 14.92 -15.09 -4.19
CA MET A 138 16.25 -15.40 -3.65
C MET A 138 16.34 -16.88 -3.26
N ILE A 139 15.35 -17.37 -2.52
CA ILE A 139 15.30 -18.76 -2.05
C ILE A 139 15.30 -19.74 -3.22
N VAL A 140 14.45 -19.52 -4.22
CA VAL A 140 14.36 -20.41 -5.39
C VAL A 140 15.65 -20.41 -6.20
N ARG A 141 16.32 -19.26 -6.34
CA ARG A 141 17.62 -19.18 -7.01
C ARG A 141 18.70 -19.92 -6.25
N GLU A 142 18.74 -19.81 -4.93
CA GLU A 142 19.76 -20.45 -4.11
C GLU A 142 19.59 -21.98 -4.08
N VAL A 143 18.36 -22.45 -3.90
CA VAL A 143 18.02 -23.88 -3.99
C VAL A 143 18.28 -24.43 -5.39
N GLY A 144 17.97 -23.66 -6.44
CA GLY A 144 18.22 -24.05 -7.82
C GLY A 144 19.71 -24.18 -8.16
N LYS A 145 20.56 -23.33 -7.58
CA LYS A 145 22.02 -23.45 -7.69
C LYS A 145 22.55 -24.68 -6.96
N GLU A 146 22.09 -24.94 -5.74
CA GLU A 146 22.40 -26.15 -4.95
C GLU A 146 21.97 -27.44 -5.68
N MET A 147 20.77 -27.47 -6.27
CA MET A 147 20.33 -28.63 -7.04
C MET A 147 21.15 -28.81 -8.32
N ARG A 148 21.50 -27.73 -9.03
CA ARG A 148 22.38 -27.81 -10.20
C ARG A 148 23.81 -28.22 -9.83
N SER A 149 24.33 -27.76 -8.68
CA SER A 149 25.67 -28.13 -8.23
C SER A 149 25.71 -29.60 -7.79
N ARG A 150 24.68 -30.09 -7.08
CA ARG A 150 24.53 -31.52 -6.75
C ARG A 150 24.33 -32.38 -7.99
N ALA A 151 23.48 -31.97 -8.92
CA ALA A 151 23.30 -32.68 -10.19
C ALA A 151 24.59 -32.71 -11.02
N ARG A 152 25.38 -31.63 -11.00
CA ARG A 152 26.69 -31.57 -11.67
C ARG A 152 27.75 -32.41 -10.94
N ALA A 153 27.73 -32.47 -9.60
CA ALA A 153 28.61 -33.32 -8.82
C ALA A 153 28.32 -34.81 -9.06
N ASP A 154 27.04 -35.20 -9.10
CA ASP A 154 26.61 -36.55 -9.48
C ASP A 154 26.99 -36.89 -10.94
N SER A 155 27.01 -35.89 -11.82
CA SER A 155 27.41 -36.09 -13.22
C SER A 155 28.93 -36.20 -13.42
N VAL A 156 29.75 -35.61 -12.52
CA VAL A 156 31.22 -35.67 -12.58
C VAL A 156 31.76 -36.95 -11.91
N ALA A 157 31.00 -37.56 -11.00
CA ALA A 157 31.33 -38.87 -10.43
C ALA A 157 31.16 -40.05 -11.41
N VAL A 158 30.64 -39.81 -12.62
CA VAL A 158 30.47 -40.82 -13.69
C VAL A 158 31.41 -40.51 -14.86
N ILE A 159 32.73 -40.58 -14.62
CA ILE A 159 33.70 -40.88 -15.67
C ILE A 159 34.36 -42.18 -15.27
N PRO A 160 33.88 -43.35 -15.72
CA PRO A 160 34.59 -44.60 -15.51
C PRO A 160 35.83 -44.58 -16.38
N ASP A 161 37.00 -44.60 -15.73
CA ASP A 161 38.27 -44.92 -16.35
C ASP A 161 38.12 -46.25 -17.09
N SER A 162 38.36 -46.22 -18.40
CA SER A 162 38.04 -47.33 -19.30
C SER A 162 39.14 -48.39 -19.19
N GLY A 163 38.90 -49.38 -18.33
CA GLY A 163 39.75 -50.57 -18.22
C GLY A 163 38.95 -51.84 -17.97
N VAL A 164 38.78 -52.64 -19.03
CA VAL A 164 38.48 -54.09 -19.04
C VAL A 164 36.99 -54.52 -18.86
N PHE A 165 36.49 -55.27 -19.87
CA PHE A 165 35.15 -55.88 -20.01
C PHE A 165 34.98 -57.21 -19.21
N PRO A 166 33.81 -57.90 -19.20
CA PRO A 166 32.53 -57.54 -18.59
C PRO A 166 31.93 -58.71 -17.77
N ALA A 167 31.49 -58.53 -16.52
CA ALA A 167 30.66 -59.55 -15.87
C ALA A 167 29.81 -58.99 -14.73
N ALA A 168 28.58 -59.50 -14.67
CA ALA A 168 27.55 -59.21 -13.67
C ALA A 168 26.95 -57.81 -13.74
N ARG A 169 25.81 -57.70 -14.43
CA ARG A 169 24.79 -56.70 -14.09
C ARG A 169 24.37 -56.98 -12.64
N PRO A 170 24.60 -56.09 -11.65
CA PRO A 170 23.87 -56.22 -10.42
C PRO A 170 22.39 -55.96 -10.75
N ALA A 171 21.57 -56.84 -10.20
CA ALA A 171 20.13 -56.81 -10.32
C ALA A 171 19.61 -55.38 -10.14
N SER A 172 18.70 -55.01 -11.03
CA SER A 172 17.87 -53.82 -10.97
C SER A 172 17.57 -53.50 -9.52
N ALA A 173 18.22 -52.45 -8.98
CA ALA A 173 17.80 -51.86 -7.73
C ALA A 173 16.32 -51.58 -7.90
N SER A 174 15.50 -52.24 -7.08
CA SER A 174 14.05 -52.06 -7.05
C SER A 174 13.79 -50.58 -6.94
N ALA A 175 13.43 -49.95 -8.06
CA ALA A 175 12.94 -48.60 -8.07
C ALA A 175 11.69 -48.63 -7.19
N LEU A 176 11.79 -48.07 -5.99
CA LEU A 176 10.64 -47.83 -5.14
C LEU A 176 9.52 -47.27 -6.03
N PRO A 177 8.28 -47.78 -5.93
CA PRO A 177 7.16 -47.25 -6.71
C PRO A 177 7.14 -45.74 -6.54
N ARG A 178 7.35 -45.01 -7.64
CA ARG A 178 7.30 -43.55 -7.64
C ARG A 178 5.83 -43.18 -7.57
N GLU A 179 5.26 -43.28 -6.37
CA GLU A 179 3.90 -42.85 -6.10
C GLU A 179 3.79 -41.38 -6.51
N ARG A 180 3.01 -41.13 -7.58
CA ARG A 180 2.68 -39.78 -7.97
C ARG A 180 1.89 -39.19 -6.80
N PRO A 181 2.32 -38.06 -6.21
CA PRO A 181 1.54 -37.42 -5.16
C PRO A 181 0.14 -37.14 -5.73
N GLY A 182 -0.89 -37.63 -5.04
CA GLY A 182 -2.27 -37.36 -5.40
C GLY A 182 -2.52 -35.85 -5.50
N PRO A 183 -3.56 -35.42 -6.24
CA PRO A 183 -3.86 -33.99 -6.39
C PRO A 183 -4.05 -33.30 -5.03
N LEU A 184 -4.57 -34.01 -4.03
CA LEU A 184 -4.68 -33.52 -2.66
C LEU A 184 -3.32 -33.28 -2.00
N THR A 185 -2.36 -34.19 -2.12
CA THR A 185 -1.02 -34.03 -1.52
C THR A 185 -0.20 -32.98 -2.26
N LEU A 186 -0.42 -32.82 -3.57
CA LEU A 186 0.13 -31.71 -4.35
C LEU A 186 -0.45 -30.36 -3.88
N ILE A 187 -1.77 -30.27 -3.70
CA ILE A 187 -2.43 -29.05 -3.18
C ILE A 187 -1.94 -28.75 -1.75
N LEU A 188 -1.87 -29.75 -0.88
CA LEU A 188 -1.35 -29.60 0.48
C LEU A 188 0.12 -29.14 0.47
N GLY A 189 0.93 -29.71 -0.42
CA GLY A 189 2.33 -29.33 -0.60
C GLY A 189 2.48 -27.89 -1.08
N ILE A 190 1.70 -27.47 -2.08
CA ILE A 190 1.69 -26.08 -2.59
C ILE A 190 1.19 -25.11 -1.50
N ALA A 191 0.14 -25.48 -0.75
CA ALA A 191 -0.37 -24.67 0.34
C ALA A 191 0.67 -24.52 1.47
N ALA A 192 1.35 -25.60 1.85
CA ALA A 192 2.42 -25.58 2.83
C ALA A 192 3.62 -24.73 2.37
N LEU A 193 4.05 -24.86 1.11
CA LEU A 193 5.10 -24.03 0.52
C LEU A 193 4.71 -22.55 0.49
N THR A 194 3.46 -22.25 0.12
CA THR A 194 2.95 -20.87 0.10
C THR A 194 2.89 -20.29 1.51
N ALA A 195 2.40 -21.05 2.50
CA ALA A 195 2.37 -20.64 3.89
C ALA A 195 3.79 -20.38 4.43
N PHE A 196 4.75 -21.24 4.08
CA PHE A 196 6.15 -21.06 4.46
C PHE A 196 6.77 -19.82 3.79
N ALA A 197 6.49 -19.59 2.50
CA ALA A 197 6.94 -18.39 1.79
C ALA A 197 6.39 -17.10 2.41
N PHE A 198 5.12 -17.10 2.85
CA PHE A 198 4.54 -15.98 3.57
C PHE A 198 5.10 -15.83 4.99
N ALA A 199 5.58 -16.90 5.64
CA ALA A 199 6.22 -16.83 6.95
C ALA A 199 7.70 -16.42 6.87
N ALA A 200 8.36 -16.62 5.72
CA ALA A 200 9.78 -16.37 5.52
C ALA A 200 10.22 -14.92 5.86
N PRO A 201 9.52 -13.85 5.44
CA PRO A 201 9.92 -12.48 5.80
C PRO A 201 9.92 -12.25 7.31
N ILE A 202 8.99 -12.89 8.03
CA ILE A 202 8.89 -12.80 9.49
C ILE A 202 10.02 -13.58 10.13
N LEU A 203 10.31 -14.81 9.66
CA LEU A 203 11.42 -15.62 10.16
C LEU A 203 12.78 -14.94 9.93
N ILE A 204 13.03 -14.44 8.72
CA ILE A 204 14.23 -13.67 8.37
C ILE A 204 14.33 -12.42 9.26
N GLY A 205 13.20 -11.74 9.46
CA GLY A 205 13.11 -10.57 10.32
C GLY A 205 13.41 -10.84 11.80
N ILE A 206 13.10 -12.04 12.33
CA ILE A 206 13.44 -12.42 13.71
C ILE A 206 14.96 -12.63 13.85
N ALA A 207 15.61 -13.21 12.84
CA ALA A 207 17.07 -13.36 12.82
C ALA A 207 17.80 -12.03 12.54
N SER A 208 17.16 -11.11 11.80
CA SER A 208 17.69 -9.81 11.40
C SER A 208 16.67 -8.69 11.68
N PRO A 209 16.69 -8.09 12.89
CA PRO A 209 15.72 -7.10 13.31
C PRO A 209 15.61 -5.90 12.37
N ILE A 210 16.73 -5.54 11.72
CA ILE A 210 16.81 -4.45 10.75
C ILE A 210 15.91 -4.72 9.54
N HIS A 211 15.90 -5.95 9.02
CA HIS A 211 15.05 -6.33 7.88
C HIS A 211 13.56 -6.23 8.25
N LEU A 212 13.18 -6.68 9.46
CA LEU A 212 11.81 -6.59 9.95
C LEU A 212 11.35 -5.13 10.12
N LEU A 213 12.21 -4.27 10.66
CA LEU A 213 11.91 -2.86 10.82
C LEU A 213 11.70 -2.17 9.48
N ILE A 214 12.50 -2.49 8.47
CA ILE A 214 12.37 -1.89 7.14
C ILE A 214 11.11 -2.38 6.42
N ALA A 215 10.83 -3.69 6.45
CA ALA A 215 9.59 -4.24 5.90
C ALA A 215 8.36 -3.63 6.62
N GLY A 216 8.44 -3.50 7.95
CA GLY A 216 7.45 -2.83 8.77
C GLY A 216 7.25 -1.37 8.37
N PHE A 217 8.33 -0.63 8.12
CA PHE A 217 8.28 0.76 7.68
C PHE A 217 7.64 0.90 6.29
N ALA A 218 8.00 0.02 5.34
CA ALA A 218 7.38 0.00 4.02
C ALA A 218 5.86 -0.26 4.08
N LEU A 219 5.43 -1.23 4.91
CA LEU A 219 4.01 -1.51 5.14
C LEU A 219 3.31 -0.34 5.84
N TYR A 220 3.96 0.28 6.82
CA TYR A 220 3.43 1.42 7.56
C TYR A 220 3.22 2.64 6.64
N GLU A 221 4.21 2.96 5.80
CA GLU A 221 4.09 4.05 4.84
C GLU A 221 3.00 3.77 3.79
N ALA A 222 2.91 2.54 3.27
CA ALA A 222 1.83 2.15 2.36
C ALA A 222 0.43 2.29 3.01
N TRP A 223 0.32 1.93 4.29
CA TRP A 223 -0.91 2.04 5.09
C TRP A 223 -1.29 3.49 5.37
N LYS A 224 -0.33 4.29 5.82
CA LYS A 224 -0.51 5.72 6.13
C LYS A 224 -0.92 6.50 4.89
N LEU A 225 -0.30 6.19 3.75
CA LEU A 225 -0.62 6.82 2.48
C LEU A 225 -2.06 6.54 2.02
N ASN A 226 -2.68 5.44 2.45
CA ASN A 226 -4.07 5.09 2.07
C ASN A 226 -5.12 5.47 3.13
N LYS A 227 -4.74 6.28 4.12
CA LYS A 227 -5.67 6.79 5.14
C LYS A 227 -6.85 7.52 4.50
N GLY A 228 -8.04 7.24 5.01
CA GLY A 228 -9.30 7.77 4.49
C GLY A 228 -9.38 9.29 4.61
N VAL A 229 -9.82 9.94 3.55
CA VAL A 229 -10.19 11.36 3.53
C VAL A 229 -11.70 11.43 3.61
N ALA A 230 -12.23 11.90 4.75
CA ALA A 230 -13.65 12.16 4.90
C ALA A 230 -13.97 13.59 4.41
N LEU A 231 -15.01 13.74 3.60
CA LEU A 231 -15.55 15.06 3.26
C LEU A 231 -16.38 15.53 4.47
N ARG A 232 -15.77 16.32 5.37
CA ARG A 232 -16.49 16.87 6.52
C ARG A 232 -17.19 18.15 6.08
N VAL A 233 -18.52 18.08 6.02
CA VAL A 233 -19.38 19.23 5.72
C VAL A 233 -20.11 19.62 7.00
N THR A 234 -19.86 20.83 7.50
CA THR A 234 -20.53 21.38 8.68
C THR A 234 -21.34 22.63 8.32
N GLY A 235 -22.31 22.99 9.19
CA GLY A 235 -23.31 24.03 8.95
C GLY A 235 -24.71 23.47 8.68
N PRO A 236 -25.70 24.31 8.36
CA PRO A 236 -25.55 25.72 7.99
C PRO A 236 -25.18 26.61 9.18
N TYR A 237 -24.23 27.51 8.96
CA TYR A 237 -23.93 28.61 9.86
C TYR A 237 -24.55 29.89 9.29
N GLN A 238 -25.15 30.72 10.14
CA GLN A 238 -25.75 31.98 9.69
C GLN A 238 -24.69 33.07 9.64
N VAL A 239 -24.74 33.91 8.61
CA VAL A 239 -23.98 35.17 8.57
C VAL A 239 -24.65 36.10 9.57
N ALA A 240 -23.91 36.62 10.55
CA ALA A 240 -24.47 37.52 11.55
C ALA A 240 -25.14 38.71 10.85
N ALA A 241 -26.47 38.80 10.97
CA ALA A 241 -27.22 39.89 10.39
C ALA A 241 -26.80 41.18 11.09
N ARG A 242 -26.31 42.14 10.29
CA ARG A 242 -26.01 43.49 10.77
C ARG A 242 -27.36 44.13 11.13
N SER A 243 -27.70 44.22 12.42
CA SER A 243 -28.85 45.02 12.86
C SER A 243 -28.55 46.49 12.54
N ALA A 244 -29.33 47.07 11.63
CA ALA A 244 -29.25 48.49 11.32
C ALA A 244 -29.79 49.29 12.53
N PRO A 245 -29.08 50.31 13.03
CA PRO A 245 -29.63 51.20 14.05
C PRO A 245 -30.80 51.99 13.47
N ALA A 246 -31.90 52.05 14.24
CA ALA A 246 -33.10 52.84 13.95
C ALA A 246 -32.88 54.34 14.24
#